data_AF-A0A2V8G9K6-F1
#
_entry.id   AF-A0A2V8G9K6-F1
#
_cell.length_a   1.000
_cell.length_b   1.000
_cell.length_c   1.000
_cell.angle_alpha   90.00
_cell.angle_beta   90.00
_cell.angle_gamma   90.00
#
_symmetry.space_group_name_H-M   'P 1'
#
loop_
_entity.id
_entity.type
_entity.pdbx_description
1 polymer ?
#
loop_
_entity_poly.entity_id
_entity_poly.type
_entity_poly.pdbx_seq_one_letter_code
_entity_poly.pdbx_strand_id
1 'polypeptide(L)'
;MSQSPRRFELRLSIPADPTYRVVATGFAVKVAEYLGCAEERASQIGTALERTVNQVIDGASADAHVEVTLEATPGALTIRARNGPHRAETTCPLAE
;
A
#
# COMPACT_ATOMS: atom_id res chain seq x y z
N MET A 1 -13.71 12.72 19.37
CA MET A 1 -13.96 12.61 17.92
C MET A 1 -12.62 12.77 17.22
N SER A 2 -12.02 11.67 16.78
CA SER A 2 -10.74 11.72 16.04
C SER A 2 -11.01 12.34 14.68
N GLN A 3 -10.47 13.53 14.48
CA GLN A 3 -10.53 14.22 13.20
C GLN A 3 -9.65 13.44 12.21
N SER A 4 -10.25 12.80 11.21
CA SER A 4 -9.46 12.10 10.18
C SER A 4 -8.49 13.11 9.55
N PRO A 5 -7.19 12.78 9.44
CA PRO A 5 -6.20 13.71 8.90
C PRO A 5 -6.61 14.10 7.47
N ARG A 6 -6.59 15.42 7.18
CA ARG A 6 -7.03 15.98 5.89
C ARG A 6 -6.30 15.41 4.68
N ARG A 7 -5.07 14.91 4.89
CA ARG A 7 -4.27 14.16 3.93
C ARG A 7 -3.23 13.38 4.72
N PHE A 8 -3.07 12.09 4.43
CA PHE A 8 -2.05 11.24 5.02
C PHE A 8 -1.24 10.62 3.88
N GLU A 9 0.08 10.59 4.02
CA GLU A 9 0.95 9.92 3.08
C GLU A 9 2.00 9.11 3.85
N LEU A 10 2.10 7.82 3.55
CA LEU A 10 3.17 6.95 4.03
C LEU A 10 3.99 6.47 2.84
N ARG A 11 5.30 6.59 2.94
CA ARG A 11 6.25 6.05 1.95
C ARG A 11 7.10 4.97 2.60
N LEU A 12 7.20 3.85 1.92
CA LEU A 12 7.98 2.70 2.33
C LEU A 12 8.91 2.33 1.16
N SER A 13 10.12 1.91 1.48
CA SER A 13 11.02 1.27 0.51
C SER A 13 11.34 -0.10 1.06
N ILE A 14 11.01 -1.15 0.31
CA ILE A 14 11.27 -2.54 0.67
C ILE A 14 12.16 -3.19 -0.40
N PRO A 15 13.02 -4.15 -0.04
CA PRO A 15 13.70 -4.96 -1.04
C PRO A 15 12.69 -5.61 -1.99
N ALA A 16 13.04 -5.75 -3.26
CA ALA A 16 12.26 -6.43 -4.29
C ALA A 16 12.30 -7.96 -4.14
N ASP A 17 12.20 -8.43 -2.89
CA ASP A 17 12.18 -9.83 -2.50
C ASP A 17 10.77 -10.16 -1.96
N PRO A 18 10.16 -11.26 -2.42
CA PRO A 18 8.83 -11.70 -1.98
C PRO A 18 8.63 -11.77 -0.47
N THR A 19 9.69 -12.05 0.29
CA THR A 19 9.68 -12.17 1.75
C THR A 19 9.24 -10.87 2.44
N TYR A 20 9.57 -9.71 1.85
CA TYR A 20 9.24 -8.41 2.44
C TYR A 20 7.86 -7.88 2.05
N ARG A 21 7.13 -8.59 1.17
CA ARG A 21 5.75 -8.22 0.78
C ARG A 21 4.84 -8.18 2.00
N VAL A 22 5.00 -9.13 2.92
CA VAL A 22 4.21 -9.20 4.17
C VAL A 22 4.35 -7.94 5.03
N VAL A 23 5.50 -7.27 4.97
CA VAL A 23 5.74 -6.02 5.70
C VAL A 23 4.90 -4.91 5.08
N ALA A 24 4.97 -4.74 3.77
CA ALA A 24 4.20 -3.69 3.08
C ALA A 24 2.68 -3.92 3.20
N THR A 25 2.21 -5.18 3.09
CA THR A 25 0.78 -5.49 3.28
C THR A 25 0.34 -5.24 4.71
N GLY A 26 1.15 -5.62 5.71
CA GLY A 26 0.89 -5.33 7.11
C GLY A 26 0.76 -3.83 7.39
N PHE A 27 1.64 -3.00 6.82
CA PHE A 27 1.53 -1.54 6.93
C PHE A 27 0.25 -1.00 6.30
N ALA A 28 -0.15 -1.47 5.11
CA ALA A 28 -1.39 -1.02 4.49
C ALA A 28 -2.64 -1.39 5.30
N VAL A 29 -2.67 -2.60 5.88
CA VAL A 29 -3.74 -3.01 6.81
C VAL A 29 -3.79 -2.06 8.01
N LYS A 30 -2.65 -1.76 8.65
CA LYS A 30 -2.59 -0.84 9.79
C LYS A 30 -2.95 0.60 9.44
N VAL A 31 -2.61 1.06 8.24
CA VAL A 31 -3.06 2.37 7.74
C VAL A 31 -4.56 2.39 7.54
N ALA A 32 -5.16 1.35 6.95
CA ALA A 32 -6.60 1.25 6.77
C ALA A 32 -7.34 1.21 8.12
N GLU A 33 -6.87 0.41 9.08
CA GLU A 33 -7.40 0.38 10.46
C GLU A 33 -7.30 1.75 11.13
N TYR A 34 -6.15 2.43 11.01
CA TYR A 34 -5.94 3.77 11.56
C TYR A 34 -6.90 4.81 10.96
N LEU A 35 -7.27 4.63 9.69
CA LEU A 35 -8.24 5.48 8.98
C LEU A 35 -9.70 5.11 9.28
N GLY A 36 -9.94 4.11 10.12
CA GLY A 36 -11.27 3.71 10.58
C GLY A 36 -11.96 2.64 9.74
N CYS A 37 -11.25 1.96 8.84
CA CYS A 37 -11.83 0.85 8.08
C CYS A 37 -12.14 -0.36 8.99
N ALA A 38 -13.22 -1.08 8.66
CA ALA A 38 -13.50 -2.40 9.23
C ALA A 38 -12.38 -3.41 8.86
N GLU A 39 -12.21 -4.44 9.70
CA GLU A 39 -11.13 -5.43 9.55
C GLU A 39 -11.14 -6.13 8.19
N GLU A 40 -12.31 -6.55 7.71
CA GLU A 40 -12.46 -7.17 6.39
C GLU A 40 -11.99 -6.22 5.28
N ARG A 41 -12.35 -4.94 5.39
CA ARG A 41 -11.96 -3.93 4.43
C ARG A 41 -10.46 -3.64 4.46
N ALA A 42 -9.87 -3.57 5.65
CA ALA A 42 -8.43 -3.42 5.83
C ALA A 42 -7.67 -4.60 5.21
N SER A 43 -8.16 -5.84 5.36
CA SER A 43 -7.60 -7.03 4.72
C SER A 43 -7.67 -6.99 3.18
N GLN A 44 -8.81 -6.52 2.62
CA GLN A 44 -8.95 -6.30 1.18
C GLN A 44 -7.95 -5.27 0.65
N ILE A 45 -7.69 -4.20 1.40
CA ILE A 45 -6.67 -3.18 1.08
C ILE A 45 -5.27 -3.79 1.10
N GLY A 46 -4.95 -4.63 2.10
CA GLY A 46 -3.69 -5.37 2.13
C GLY A 46 -3.50 -6.26 0.90
N THR A 47 -4.56 -6.95 0.46
CA THR A 47 -4.56 -7.76 -0.76
C THR A 47 -4.35 -6.90 -2.01
N ALA A 48 -4.98 -5.72 -2.08
CA ALA A 48 -4.80 -4.79 -3.20
C ALA A 48 -3.35 -4.27 -3.29
N LEU A 49 -2.71 -4.00 -2.14
CA LEU A 49 -1.30 -3.65 -2.11
C LEU A 49 -0.44 -4.78 -2.65
N GLU A 50 -0.66 -6.02 -2.19
CA GLU A 50 0.13 -7.17 -2.62
C GLU A 50 0.11 -7.32 -4.15
N ARG A 51 -1.08 -7.25 -4.75
CA ARG A 51 -1.26 -7.30 -6.21
C ARG A 51 -0.56 -6.14 -6.92
N THR A 52 -0.56 -4.95 -6.33
CA THR A 52 0.08 -3.76 -6.90
C THR A 52 1.60 -3.87 -6.85
N VAL A 53 2.16 -4.38 -5.75
CA VAL A 53 3.60 -4.65 -5.62
C VAL A 53 4.04 -5.75 -6.59
N ASN A 54 3.26 -6.82 -6.75
CA ASN A 54 3.59 -7.92 -7.66
C ASN A 54 3.74 -7.45 -9.12
N GLN A 55 2.98 -6.43 -9.54
CA GLN A 55 3.09 -5.87 -10.90
C GLN A 55 4.43 -5.17 -11.20
N VAL A 56 5.20 -4.80 -10.17
CA VAL A 56 6.47 -4.07 -10.35
C VAL A 56 7.69 -4.84 -9.85
N ILE A 57 7.50 -6.02 -9.27
CA ILE A 57 8.59 -6.83 -8.70
C ILE A 57 9.07 -7.92 -9.66
N ASP A 58 8.27 -8.28 -10.68
CA ASP A 58 8.66 -9.27 -11.68
C ASP A 58 9.84 -8.77 -12.51
N GLY A 59 10.91 -9.58 -12.59
CA GLY A 59 12.14 -9.23 -13.31
C GLY A 59 13.06 -8.26 -12.57
N ALA A 60 12.78 -7.95 -11.30
CA ALA A 60 13.64 -7.13 -10.47
C ALA A 60 15.00 -7.80 -10.19
N SER A 61 16.08 -7.02 -10.13
CA SER A 61 17.38 -7.51 -9.65
C SER A 61 17.34 -7.81 -8.16
N ALA A 62 18.25 -8.66 -7.66
CA ALA A 62 18.33 -9.03 -6.24
C ALA A 62 18.49 -7.81 -5.31
N ASP A 63 19.13 -6.74 -5.77
CA ASP A 63 19.36 -5.50 -5.01
C ASP A 63 18.31 -4.41 -5.31
N ALA A 64 17.26 -4.71 -6.08
CA ALA A 64 16.23 -3.73 -6.39
C ALA A 64 15.37 -3.45 -5.15
N HIS A 65 14.79 -2.24 -5.11
CA HIS A 65 13.86 -1.84 -4.08
C HIS A 65 12.53 -1.42 -4.72
N VAL A 66 11.42 -1.80 -4.08
CA VAL A 66 10.09 -1.31 -4.42
C VAL A 66 9.74 -0.15 -3.50
N GLU A 67 9.55 1.02 -4.09
CA GLU A 67 8.98 2.19 -3.43
C GLU A 67 7.45 2.02 -3.39
N VAL A 68 6.86 2.01 -2.21
CA VAL A 68 5.41 1.96 -2.01
C VAL A 68 4.94 3.25 -1.35
N THR A 69 3.96 3.92 -1.96
CA THR A 69 3.30 5.10 -1.40
C THR A 69 1.84 4.79 -1.11
N LEU A 70 1.41 5.07 0.11
CA LEU A 70 0.02 5.02 0.55
C LEU A 70 -0.47 6.46 0.76
N GLU A 71 -1.31 6.96 -0.13
CA GLU A 71 -1.89 8.30 -0.02
C GLU A 71 -3.37 8.19 0.34
N ALA A 72 -3.74 8.65 1.54
CA ALA A 72 -5.13 8.72 1.97
C ALA A 72 -5.72 10.10 1.69
N THR A 73 -6.90 10.07 1.07
CA THR A 73 -7.80 11.20 0.86
C THR A 73 -9.14 10.88 1.53
N PRO A 74 -10.04 11.86 1.72
CA PRO A 74 -11.36 11.59 2.29
C PRO A 74 -12.08 10.48 1.51
N GLY A 75 -12.26 9.32 2.15
CA GLY A 75 -12.97 8.18 1.58
C GLY A 75 -12.17 7.25 0.66
N ALA A 76 -10.87 7.47 0.42
CA ALA A 76 -10.07 6.59 -0.43
C ALA A 76 -8.59 6.54 -0.05
N LEU A 77 -7.99 5.36 -0.25
CA LEU A 77 -6.55 5.11 -0.13
C LEU A 77 -6.00 4.74 -1.50
N THR A 78 -5.07 5.55 -2.01
CA THR A 78 -4.34 5.26 -3.24
C THR A 78 -3.00 4.63 -2.90
N ILE A 79 -2.74 3.46 -3.49
CA ILE A 79 -1.51 2.69 -3.35
C ILE A 79 -0.74 2.84 -4.66
N ARG A 80 0.51 3.30 -4.58
CA ARG A 80 1.43 3.39 -5.73
C ARG A 80 2.66 2.55 -5.44
N ALA A 81 3.04 1.69 -6.37
CA ALA A 81 4.28 0.93 -6.31
C ALA A 81 5.19 1.31 -7.48
N ARG A 82 6.48 1.43 -7.22
CA ARG A 82 7.49 1.73 -8.23
C ARG A 82 8.75 0.91 -8.00
N ASN A 83 9.31 0.39 -9.09
CA ASN A 83 10.62 -0.25 -9.13
C ASN A 83 11.32 0.18 -10.42
N GLY A 84 12.24 1.15 -10.32
CA GLY A 84 12.88 1.76 -11.49
C GLY A 84 11.85 2.34 -12.48
N PRO A 85 11.76 1.83 -13.73
CA PRO A 85 10.78 2.27 -14.73
C PRO A 85 9.38 1.67 -14.53
N HIS A 86 9.26 0.56 -13.79
CA HIS A 86 7.99 -0.12 -13.57
C HIS A 86 7.15 0.62 -12.53
N ARG A 87 5.85 0.79 -12.83
CA ARG A 87 4.89 1.50 -11.98
C ARG A 87 3.57 0.77 -11.99
N ALA A 88 2.93 0.72 -10.83
CA ALA A 88 1.56 0.25 -10.67
C ALA A 88 0.82 1.14 -9.66
N GLU A 89 -0.47 1.32 -9.87
CA GLU A 89 -1.32 2.12 -9.00
C GLU A 89 -2.68 1.44 -8.84
N THR A 90 -3.24 1.51 -7.64
CA THR A 90 -4.64 1.16 -7.39
C THR A 90 -5.23 2.07 -6.33
N THR A 91 -6.53 2.33 -6.41
CA THR A 91 -7.26 3.12 -5.42
C THR A 91 -8.33 2.25 -4.77
N CYS A 92 -8.29 2.19 -3.45
CA CYS A 92 -9.25 1.45 -2.64
C CYS A 92 -10.16 2.42 -1.88
N PRO A 93 -11.50 2.28 -1.97
CA PRO A 93 -12.40 3.02 -1.10
C PRO A 93 -12.14 2.70 0.38
N LEU A 94 -12.13 3.73 1.24
CA LEU A 94 -12.03 3.60 2.71
C LEU A 94 -13.40 3.47 3.40
N ALA A 95 -14.51 3.71 2.66
CA ALA A 95 -15.85 3.63 3.21
C ALA A 95 -16.19 2.21 3.72
N GLU A 96 -17.04 2.20 4.76
CA GLU A 96 -17.47 1.06 5.59
C GLU A 96 -17.99 -0.14 4.79
#